data_AF-A0A8T3LTR0-F1
#
_entry.id   AF-A0A8T3LTR0-F1
#
_cell.length_a   1.000
_cell.length_b   1.000
_cell.length_c   1.000
_cell.angle_alpha   90.00
_cell.angle_beta   90.00
_cell.angle_gamma   90.00
#
_symmetry.space_group_name_H-M   'P 1'
#
loop_
_entity.id
_entity.type
_entity.pdbx_description
1 polymer ?
#
loop_
_entity_poly.entity_id
_entity_poly.type
_entity_poly.pdbx_seq_one_letter_code
_entity_poly.pdbx_strand_id
1 'polypeptide(L)'
;MRRWWIDATSAAGHVADRPHLWLPGALAWIASGGWLALVIGVIRPPNISELTFLGAGIFKSGAWPWNALAIGAAALAAVLIGFGLVSAGEAVLLRGRRAGRRDVARIFVLGAVCATPTLVVLLAMATAAVVVAPIEFNAPNEQLGPLARTAGRLSLFLVAILVAASAGAAVHAPAARSVVDGRTVA
;
A
#
# COMPACT_ATOMS: atom_id res chain seq x y z
N MET A 1 -8.92 16.32 -11.62
CA MET A 1 -7.46 16.38 -11.42
C MET A 1 -6.94 17.77 -11.06
N ARG A 2 -7.29 18.85 -11.79
CA ARG A 2 -6.77 20.21 -11.51
C ARG A 2 -7.03 20.72 -10.08
N ARG A 3 -8.22 20.48 -9.52
CA ARG A 3 -8.55 20.84 -8.12
C ARG A 3 -7.69 20.10 -7.10
N TRP A 4 -7.52 18.78 -7.27
CA TRP A 4 -6.67 17.97 -6.40
C TRP A 4 -5.22 18.49 -6.35
N TRP A 5 -4.67 18.88 -7.51
CA TRP A 5 -3.32 19.47 -7.58
C TRP A 5 -3.23 20.79 -6.82
N ILE A 6 -4.24 21.66 -6.93
CA ILE A 6 -4.29 22.94 -6.21
C ILE A 6 -4.40 22.70 -4.70
N ASP A 7 -5.23 21.75 -4.27
CA ASP A 7 -5.39 21.42 -2.85
C ASP A 7 -4.12 20.80 -2.27
N ALA A 8 -3.45 19.92 -3.03
CA ALA A 8 -2.20 19.29 -2.62
C ALA A 8 -1.04 20.29 -2.53
N THR A 9 -0.90 21.22 -3.48
CA THR A 9 0.13 22.26 -3.42
C THR A 9 -0.15 23.28 -2.33
N SER A 10 -1.41 23.64 -2.11
CA SER A 10 -1.82 24.50 -1.00
C SER A 10 -1.51 23.85 0.36
N ALA A 11 -1.83 22.57 0.53
CA ALA A 11 -1.50 21.81 1.73
C ALA A 11 0.02 21.68 1.94
N ALA A 12 0.78 21.44 0.86
CA ALA A 12 2.24 21.38 0.92
C ALA A 12 2.86 22.73 1.33
N GLY A 13 2.38 23.85 0.77
CA GLY A 13 2.81 25.19 1.19
C GLY A 13 2.49 25.46 2.66
N HIS A 14 1.30 25.05 3.11
CA HIS A 14 0.88 25.21 4.50
C HIS A 14 1.75 24.43 5.50
N VAL A 15 2.22 23.25 5.11
CA VAL A 15 3.17 22.44 5.89
C VAL A 15 4.56 23.07 5.87
N ALA A 16 5.02 23.56 4.71
CA ALA A 16 6.34 24.15 4.56
C ALA A 16 6.55 25.36 5.50
N ASP A 17 5.54 26.22 5.62
CA ASP A 17 5.60 27.43 6.45
C ASP A 17 5.51 27.16 7.97
N ARG A 18 5.28 25.91 8.39
CA ARG A 18 5.02 25.55 9.79
C ARG A 18 5.93 24.43 10.27
N PRO A 19 7.05 24.76 10.95
CA PRO A 19 8.04 23.76 11.41
C PRO A 19 7.46 22.62 12.25
N HIS A 20 6.43 22.91 13.05
CA HIS A 20 5.77 21.90 13.88
C HIS A 20 4.95 20.86 13.07
N LEU A 21 4.70 21.11 11.77
CA LEU A 21 4.01 20.20 10.85
C LEU A 21 4.97 19.44 9.93
N TRP A 22 6.28 19.74 9.97
CA TRP A 22 7.25 19.12 9.07
C TRP A 22 7.35 17.61 9.23
N LEU A 23 7.40 17.10 10.47
CA LEU A 23 7.46 15.66 10.71
C LEU A 23 6.17 14.93 10.26
N PRO A 24 4.95 15.37 10.63
CA PRO A 24 3.71 14.81 10.10
C PRO A 24 3.61 14.89 8.58
N GLY A 25 4.03 16.02 7.99
CA GLY A 25 4.02 16.24 6.54
C GLY A 25 5.00 15.34 5.81
N ALA A 26 6.21 15.14 6.35
CA ALA A 26 7.20 14.21 5.82
C ALA A 26 6.71 12.76 5.90
N LEU A 27 6.08 12.36 7.01
CA LEU A 27 5.47 11.04 7.16
C LEU A 27 4.33 10.83 6.16
N ALA A 28 3.45 11.81 5.99
CA ALA A 28 2.37 11.77 5.01
C ALA A 28 2.92 11.69 3.57
N TRP A 29 4.00 12.43 3.26
CA TRP A 29 4.67 12.37 1.97
C TRP A 29 5.31 11.00 1.74
N ILE A 30 6.12 10.49 2.67
CA ILE A 30 6.77 9.17 2.58
C ILE A 30 5.72 8.07 2.37
N ALA A 31 4.64 8.11 3.14
CA ALA A 31 3.61 7.08 3.11
C ALA A 31 2.67 7.16 1.89
N SER A 32 2.63 8.29 1.18
CA SER A 32 1.82 8.44 -0.04
C SER A 32 2.63 8.18 -1.30
N GLY A 33 3.59 9.06 -1.61
CA GLY A 33 4.34 9.07 -2.87
C GLY A 33 5.85 9.18 -2.72
N GLY A 34 6.36 9.50 -1.53
CA GLY A 34 7.79 9.61 -1.27
C GLY A 34 8.53 8.28 -1.41
N TRP A 35 7.84 7.17 -1.14
CA TRP A 35 8.38 5.84 -1.40
C TRP A 35 8.64 5.59 -2.90
N LEU A 36 7.84 6.14 -3.83
CA LEU A 36 8.09 6.01 -5.27
C LEU A 36 9.38 6.72 -5.67
N ALA A 37 9.63 7.91 -5.13
CA ALA A 37 10.88 8.62 -5.37
C ALA A 37 12.09 7.87 -4.80
N LEU A 38 11.95 7.26 -3.62
CA LEU A 38 12.97 6.39 -3.04
C LEU A 38 13.20 5.12 -3.89
N VAL A 39 12.14 4.47 -4.35
CA VAL A 39 12.24 3.27 -5.20
C VAL A 39 12.88 3.61 -6.55
N ILE A 40 12.45 4.69 -7.20
CA ILE A 40 13.01 5.12 -8.50
C ILE A 40 14.47 5.58 -8.34
N GLY A 41 14.80 6.28 -7.24
CA GLY A 41 16.12 6.86 -7.01
C GLY A 41 17.16 5.86 -6.51
N VAL A 42 16.76 4.79 -5.83
CA VAL A 42 17.69 3.86 -5.15
C VAL A 42 17.71 2.47 -5.79
N ILE A 43 16.62 2.03 -6.42
CA ILE A 43 16.47 0.64 -6.87
C ILE A 43 16.61 0.57 -8.39
N ARG A 44 17.67 -0.09 -8.85
CA ARG A 44 17.68 -0.64 -10.22
C ARG A 44 16.54 -1.66 -10.29
N PRO A 45 15.57 -1.52 -11.21
CA PRO A 45 14.50 -2.50 -11.32
C PRO A 45 15.11 -3.88 -11.54
N PRO A 46 14.73 -4.88 -10.73
CA PRO A 46 15.31 -6.21 -10.83
C PRO A 46 14.99 -6.76 -12.20
N ASN A 47 16.00 -7.36 -12.84
CA ASN A 47 15.79 -7.96 -14.15
C ASN A 47 14.95 -9.25 -14.03
N ILE A 48 14.36 -9.69 -15.13
CA ILE A 48 13.51 -10.89 -15.17
C ILE A 48 14.24 -12.12 -14.61
N SER A 49 15.54 -12.24 -14.89
CA SER A 49 16.37 -13.35 -14.41
C SER A 49 16.54 -13.33 -12.89
N GLU A 50 16.76 -12.18 -12.28
CA GLU A 50 16.88 -11.98 -10.81
C GLU A 50 15.57 -12.32 -10.10
N LEU A 51 14.43 -11.85 -10.63
CA LEU A 51 13.12 -12.18 -10.09
C LEU A 51 12.81 -13.68 -10.19
N THR A 52 13.20 -14.30 -11.30
CA THR A 52 13.04 -15.75 -11.51
C THR A 52 13.95 -16.54 -10.57
N PHE A 53 15.18 -16.07 -10.33
CA PHE A 53 16.13 -16.68 -9.41
C PHE A 53 15.67 -16.55 -7.95
N LEU A 54 15.14 -15.39 -7.56
CA LEU A 54 14.54 -15.16 -6.25
C LEU A 54 13.36 -16.10 -6.02
N GLY A 55 12.45 -16.20 -7.00
CA GLY A 55 11.32 -17.13 -6.95
C GLY A 55 11.79 -18.58 -6.81
N ALA A 56 12.69 -19.03 -7.68
CA ALA A 56 13.24 -20.38 -7.62
C ALA A 56 13.95 -20.68 -6.28
N GLY A 57 14.70 -19.72 -5.73
CA GLY A 57 15.38 -19.86 -4.44
C GLY A 57 14.41 -19.99 -3.27
N ILE A 58 13.29 -19.25 -3.29
CA ILE A 58 12.25 -19.34 -2.26
C ILE A 58 11.55 -20.71 -2.30
N PHE A 59 11.15 -21.17 -3.49
CA PHE A 59 10.38 -22.41 -3.65
C PHE A 59 11.23 -23.69 -3.56
N LYS A 60 12.52 -23.63 -3.91
CA LYS A 60 13.43 -24.79 -3.85
C LYS A 60 14.24 -24.88 -2.55
N SER A 61 14.07 -23.93 -1.63
CA SER A 61 14.74 -23.97 -0.33
C SER A 61 14.21 -25.12 0.53
N GLY A 62 15.10 -25.81 1.25
CA GLY A 62 14.72 -26.80 2.27
C GLY A 62 13.94 -26.21 3.46
N ALA A 63 13.89 -24.89 3.59
CA ALA A 63 13.08 -24.18 4.57
C ALA A 63 11.68 -23.80 4.04
N TRP A 64 11.27 -24.30 2.87
CA TRP A 64 9.87 -24.22 2.43
C TRP A 64 8.99 -25.06 3.37
N PRO A 65 7.84 -24.55 3.88
CA PRO A 65 7.13 -23.30 3.55
C PRO A 65 7.44 -22.09 4.45
N TRP A 66 8.31 -22.24 5.45
CA TRP A 66 8.60 -21.21 6.45
C TRP A 66 9.10 -19.89 5.86
N ASN A 67 9.90 -19.94 4.80
CA ASN A 67 10.37 -18.72 4.12
C ASN A 67 9.21 -17.89 3.53
N ALA A 68 8.21 -18.54 2.93
CA ALA A 68 7.04 -17.84 2.40
C ALA A 68 6.21 -17.21 3.52
N LEU A 69 6.04 -17.92 4.63
CA LEU A 69 5.36 -17.38 5.81
C LEU A 69 6.13 -16.19 6.41
N ALA A 70 7.46 -16.27 6.51
CA ALA A 70 8.30 -15.20 7.01
C ALA A 70 8.23 -13.95 6.12
N ILE A 71 8.30 -14.11 4.79
CA ILE A 71 8.16 -13.00 3.84
C ILE A 71 6.76 -12.37 3.95
N GLY A 72 5.71 -13.20 4.01
CA GLY A 72 4.33 -12.73 4.19
C GLY A 72 4.14 -11.97 5.51
N ALA A 73 4.70 -12.49 6.61
CA ALA A 73 4.65 -11.85 7.92
C ALA A 73 5.43 -10.52 7.94
N ALA A 74 6.61 -10.47 7.32
CA ALA A 74 7.40 -9.25 7.20
C ALA A 74 6.68 -8.18 6.35
N ALA A 75 6.08 -8.59 5.23
CA ALA A 75 5.28 -7.70 4.40
C ALA A 75 4.06 -7.16 5.16
N LEU A 76 3.34 -8.03 5.87
CA LEU A 76 2.21 -7.63 6.71
C LEU A 76 2.65 -6.65 7.82
N ALA A 77 3.74 -6.94 8.51
CA ALA A 77 4.29 -6.05 9.53
C ALA A 77 4.65 -4.67 8.96
N ALA A 78 5.33 -4.62 7.81
CA ALA A 78 5.65 -3.37 7.13
C ALA A 78 4.38 -2.57 6.77
N VAL A 79 3.35 -3.24 6.25
CA VAL A 79 2.05 -2.61 5.95
C VAL A 79 1.40 -2.06 7.22
N LEU A 80 1.33 -2.83 8.30
CA LEU A 80 0.72 -2.39 9.55
C LEU A 80 1.47 -1.21 10.18
N ILE A 81 2.80 -1.23 10.15
CA ILE A 81 3.65 -0.12 10.60
C ILE A 81 3.39 1.13 9.76
N GLY A 82 3.39 0.99 8.43
CA GLY A 82 3.07 2.09 7.51
C GLY A 82 1.68 2.66 7.79
N PHE A 83 0.69 1.80 7.99
CA PHE A 83 -0.68 2.20 8.30
C PHE A 83 -0.79 2.95 9.64
N GLY A 84 -0.06 2.48 10.66
CA GLY A 84 0.06 3.15 11.95
C GLY A 84 0.69 4.53 11.85
N LEU A 85 1.77 4.66 11.06
CA LEU A 85 2.44 5.93 10.80
C LEU A 85 1.55 6.93 10.05
N VAL A 86 0.81 6.46 9.04
CA VAL A 86 -0.20 7.27 8.32
C VAL A 86 -1.29 7.73 9.28
N SER A 87 -1.85 6.82 10.06
CA SER A 87 -2.92 7.13 11.02
C SER A 87 -2.46 8.15 12.07
N ALA A 88 -1.21 8.04 12.52
CA ALA A 88 -0.61 9.02 13.42
C ALA A 88 -0.41 10.39 12.74
N GLY A 89 0.08 10.39 11.50
CA GLY A 89 0.21 11.59 10.68
C GLY A 89 -1.12 12.30 10.47
N GLU A 90 -2.16 11.55 10.08
CA GLU A 90 -3.53 12.07 9.89
C GLU A 90 -4.11 12.61 11.19
N ALA A 91 -3.95 11.91 12.32
CA ALA A 91 -4.43 12.40 13.61
C ALA A 91 -3.79 13.75 13.98
N VAL A 92 -2.47 13.90 13.76
CA VAL A 92 -1.75 15.14 14.03
C VAL A 92 -2.15 16.24 13.04
N LEU A 93 -2.35 15.93 11.77
CA LEU A 93 -2.81 16.91 10.77
C LEU A 93 -4.22 17.44 11.09
N LEU A 94 -5.12 16.57 11.57
CA LEU A 94 -6.51 16.94 11.86
C LEU A 94 -6.67 17.62 13.23
N ARG A 95 -5.90 17.23 14.25
CA ARG A 95 -6.07 17.71 15.64
C ARG A 95 -4.90 18.51 16.21
N GLY A 96 -3.81 18.64 15.46
CA GLY A 96 -2.59 19.30 15.90
C GLY A 96 -2.05 18.69 17.20
N ARG A 97 -1.65 19.55 18.14
CA ARG A 97 -1.11 19.15 19.46
C ARG A 97 -2.10 18.41 20.36
N ARG A 98 -3.40 18.41 20.03
CA ARG A 98 -4.45 17.72 20.81
C ARG A 98 -4.66 16.27 20.36
N ALA A 99 -3.93 15.79 19.34
CA ALA A 99 -4.04 14.42 18.87
C ALA A 99 -3.67 13.42 19.97
N GLY A 100 -4.62 12.56 20.33
CA GLY A 100 -4.43 11.52 21.33
C GLY A 100 -4.31 10.12 20.73
N ARG A 101 -3.86 9.15 21.55
CA ARG A 101 -3.81 7.72 21.15
C ARG A 101 -5.16 7.18 20.64
N ARG A 102 -6.28 7.68 21.20
CA ARG A 102 -7.63 7.30 20.78
C ARG A 102 -7.97 7.78 19.37
N ASP A 103 -7.47 8.94 18.96
CA ASP A 103 -7.71 9.48 17.61
C ASP A 103 -6.95 8.63 16.57
N VAL A 104 -5.68 8.32 16.85
CA VAL A 104 -4.86 7.42 16.04
C VAL A 104 -5.51 6.04 15.90
N ALA A 105 -5.97 5.45 17.01
CA ALA A 105 -6.60 4.13 16.99
C ALA A 105 -7.90 4.13 16.18
N ARG A 106 -8.73 5.19 16.27
CA ARG A 106 -9.97 5.28 15.49
C ARG A 106 -9.70 5.42 14.00
N ILE A 107 -8.75 6.30 13.62
CA ILE A 107 -8.34 6.48 12.22
C ILE A 107 -7.75 5.17 11.67
N PHE A 108 -6.93 4.48 12.47
CA PHE A 108 -6.36 3.19 12.11
C PHE A 108 -7.44 2.12 11.87
N VAL A 109 -8.39 1.97 12.78
CA VAL A 109 -9.48 0.99 12.63
C VAL A 109 -10.33 1.31 11.42
N LEU A 110 -10.66 2.59 11.21
CA LEU A 110 -11.45 3.02 10.06
C LEU A 110 -10.73 2.70 8.74
N GLY A 111 -9.45 3.01 8.68
CA GLY A 111 -8.64 2.71 7.52
C GLY A 111 -8.50 1.20 7.28
N ALA A 112 -8.37 0.38 8.34
CA ALA A 112 -8.32 -1.07 8.22
C ALA A 112 -9.63 -1.64 7.63
N VAL A 113 -10.78 -1.10 8.06
CA VAL A 113 -12.09 -1.44 7.49
C VAL A 113 -12.15 -1.03 6.01
N CYS A 114 -11.76 0.19 5.68
CA CYS A 114 -11.74 0.67 4.29
C CYS A 114 -10.76 -0.12 3.39
N ALA A 115 -9.71 -0.72 3.95
CA ALA A 115 -8.76 -1.56 3.22
C ALA A 115 -9.24 -3.01 3.03
N THR A 116 -10.31 -3.43 3.70
CA THR A 116 -10.81 -4.82 3.66
C THR A 116 -11.15 -5.29 2.24
N PRO A 117 -11.86 -4.52 1.38
CA PRO A 117 -12.11 -4.93 0.00
C PRO A 117 -10.83 -5.17 -0.79
N THR A 118 -9.83 -4.29 -0.64
CA THR A 118 -8.52 -4.44 -1.28
C THR A 118 -7.82 -5.71 -0.81
N LEU A 119 -7.88 -6.01 0.49
CA LEU A 119 -7.31 -7.23 1.07
C LEU A 119 -7.98 -8.48 0.48
N VAL A 120 -9.30 -8.49 0.34
CA VAL A 120 -10.05 -9.61 -0.26
C VAL A 120 -9.60 -9.85 -1.71
N VAL A 121 -9.48 -8.79 -2.53
CA VAL A 121 -9.01 -8.93 -3.91
C VAL A 121 -7.54 -9.39 -3.96
N LEU A 122 -6.70 -8.90 -3.04
CA LEU A 122 -5.29 -9.30 -2.96
C LEU A 122 -5.14 -10.78 -2.57
N LEU A 123 -5.97 -11.29 -1.66
CA LEU A 123 -6.03 -12.71 -1.32
C LEU A 123 -6.54 -13.56 -2.51
N ALA A 124 -7.54 -13.07 -3.23
CA ALA A 124 -8.02 -13.72 -4.45
C ALA A 124 -6.95 -13.74 -5.55
N MET A 125 -6.17 -12.66 -5.69
CA MET A 125 -5.03 -12.61 -6.60
C MET A 125 -3.92 -13.58 -6.18
N ALA A 126 -3.60 -13.66 -4.87
CA ALA A 126 -2.57 -14.56 -4.36
C ALA A 126 -2.96 -16.03 -4.61
N THR A 127 -4.22 -16.40 -4.36
CA THR A 127 -4.73 -17.75 -4.67
C THR A 127 -4.71 -18.04 -6.16
N ALA A 128 -5.13 -17.10 -7.01
CA ALA A 128 -5.03 -17.23 -8.46
C ALA A 128 -3.57 -17.37 -8.92
N ALA A 129 -2.63 -16.62 -8.33
CA ALA A 129 -1.20 -16.68 -8.65
C ALA A 129 -0.59 -18.05 -8.34
N VAL A 130 -0.99 -18.70 -7.23
CA VAL A 130 -0.55 -20.06 -6.89
C VAL A 130 -0.94 -21.07 -7.96
N VAL A 131 -2.06 -20.88 -8.65
CA VAL A 131 -2.52 -21.76 -9.73
C VAL A 131 -1.88 -21.38 -11.08
N VAL A 132 -1.83 -20.08 -11.38
CA VAL A 132 -1.39 -19.58 -12.70
C VAL A 132 0.13 -19.62 -12.85
N ALA A 133 0.89 -19.25 -11.81
CA ALA A 133 2.33 -19.13 -11.92
C ALA A 133 3.01 -20.47 -12.28
N PRO A 134 2.70 -21.63 -11.67
CA PRO A 134 3.33 -22.89 -12.05
C PRO A 134 3.07 -23.28 -13.51
N ILE A 135 1.87 -22.99 -14.04
CA ILE A 135 1.53 -23.28 -15.44
C ILE A 135 2.38 -22.41 -16.37
N GLU A 136 2.46 -21.12 -16.07
CA GLU A 136 3.18 -20.15 -16.89
C GLU A 136 4.70 -20.31 -16.81
N PHE A 137 5.26 -20.69 -15.66
CA PHE A 137 6.70 -20.89 -15.51
C PHE A 137 7.20 -22.21 -16.13
N ASN A 138 6.31 -23.18 -16.35
CA ASN A 138 6.64 -24.47 -16.98
C ASN A 138 6.25 -24.56 -18.46
N ALA A 139 5.58 -23.53 -19.02
CA ALA A 139 5.15 -23.54 -20.41
C ALA A 139 6.35 -23.44 -21.38
N PRO A 140 6.54 -24.42 -22.29
CA PRO A 140 7.65 -24.44 -23.23
C PRO A 140 7.43 -23.38 -24.32
N ASN A 141 8.16 -22.28 -24.20
CA ASN A 141 8.37 -21.25 -25.22
C ASN A 141 7.12 -20.47 -25.69
N GLU A 142 6.93 -19.27 -25.13
CA GLU A 142 6.17 -18.21 -25.80
C GLU A 142 7.00 -16.93 -25.79
N GLN A 143 6.72 -16.03 -26.74
CA GLN A 143 7.50 -14.81 -27.02
C GLN A 143 7.62 -13.82 -25.83
N LEU A 144 6.82 -13.99 -24.78
CA LEU A 144 6.84 -13.18 -23.56
C LEU A 144 7.39 -14.00 -22.38
N GLY A 145 8.24 -13.37 -21.55
CA GLY A 145 8.78 -14.01 -20.35
C GLY A 145 7.67 -14.43 -19.36
N PRO A 146 7.87 -15.50 -18.56
CA PRO A 146 6.84 -16.11 -17.72
C PRO A 146 6.21 -15.14 -16.71
N LEU A 147 6.97 -14.15 -16.24
CA LEU A 147 6.47 -13.07 -15.39
C LEU A 147 5.45 -12.18 -16.09
N ALA A 148 5.73 -11.76 -17.33
CA ALA A 148 4.83 -10.90 -18.09
C ALA A 148 3.51 -11.61 -18.41
N ARG A 149 3.56 -12.92 -18.70
CA ARG A 149 2.36 -13.73 -18.94
C ARG A 149 1.52 -13.90 -17.68
N THR A 150 2.17 -14.24 -16.56
CA THR A 150 1.51 -14.36 -15.26
C THR A 150 0.85 -13.03 -14.87
N ALA A 151 1.55 -11.91 -15.02
CA ALA A 151 1.00 -10.58 -14.78
C ALA A 151 -0.17 -10.25 -15.70
N GLY A 152 -0.08 -10.61 -16.99
CA GLY A 152 -1.16 -10.45 -17.97
C GLY A 152 -2.43 -11.19 -17.55
N ARG A 153 -2.30 -12.44 -17.10
CA ARG A 153 -3.45 -13.24 -16.59
C ARG A 153 -4.01 -12.71 -15.27
N LEU A 154 -3.18 -12.09 -14.44
CA LEU A 154 -3.59 -11.48 -13.18
C LEU A 154 -4.04 -10.01 -13.33
N SER A 155 -4.02 -9.46 -14.54
CA SER A 155 -4.28 -8.04 -14.79
C SER A 155 -5.64 -7.55 -14.27
N LEU A 156 -6.69 -8.36 -14.40
CA LEU A 156 -8.01 -8.04 -13.86
C LEU A 156 -8.00 -7.88 -12.33
N PHE A 157 -7.20 -8.69 -11.62
CA PHE A 157 -7.03 -8.54 -10.17
C PHE A 157 -6.26 -7.25 -9.85
N LEU A 158 -5.24 -6.90 -10.63
CA LEU A 158 -4.51 -5.64 -10.44
C LEU A 158 -5.43 -4.42 -10.62
N VAL A 159 -6.30 -4.45 -11.63
CA VAL A 159 -7.33 -3.40 -11.83
C VAL A 159 -8.31 -3.38 -10.65
N ALA A 160 -8.80 -4.54 -10.22
CA ALA A 160 -9.72 -4.63 -9.09
C ALA A 160 -9.09 -4.14 -7.77
N ILE A 161 -7.81 -4.43 -7.52
CA ILE A 161 -7.03 -3.90 -6.39
C ILE A 161 -6.97 -2.37 -6.47
N LEU A 162 -6.65 -1.81 -7.63
CA LEU A 162 -6.57 -0.37 -7.82
C LEU A 162 -7.92 0.31 -7.55
N VAL A 163 -9.01 -0.27 -8.08
CA VAL A 163 -10.37 0.24 -7.87
C VAL A 163 -10.77 0.16 -6.40
N ALA A 164 -10.58 -0.99 -5.76
CA ALA A 164 -10.91 -1.20 -4.36
C ALA A 164 -10.10 -0.28 -3.43
N ALA A 165 -8.79 -0.13 -3.69
CA ALA A 165 -7.94 0.76 -2.93
C ALA A 165 -8.33 2.23 -3.10
N SER A 166 -8.64 2.64 -4.33
CA SER A 166 -9.07 4.01 -4.63
C SER A 166 -10.42 4.33 -3.98
N ALA A 167 -11.37 3.40 -4.04
CA ALA A 167 -12.68 3.54 -3.40
C ALA A 167 -12.56 3.59 -1.87
N GLY A 168 -11.76 2.69 -1.29
CA GLY A 168 -11.46 2.67 0.14
C GLY A 168 -10.82 3.99 0.60
N ALA A 169 -9.83 4.51 -0.14
CA ALA A 169 -9.19 5.78 0.16
C ALA A 169 -10.17 6.97 0.05
N ALA A 170 -11.06 6.95 -0.95
CA ALA A 170 -12.07 7.99 -1.14
C ALA A 170 -13.10 8.03 0.00
N VAL A 171 -13.40 6.90 0.63
CA VAL A 171 -14.29 6.81 1.80
C VAL A 171 -13.54 7.12 3.10
N HIS A 172 -12.30 6.66 3.25
CA HIS A 172 -11.47 6.88 4.44
C HIS A 172 -11.24 8.37 4.70
N ALA A 173 -10.87 9.13 3.67
CA ALA A 173 -10.52 10.55 3.80
C ALA A 173 -11.62 11.43 4.44
N PRO A 174 -12.90 11.42 3.99
CA PRO A 174 -13.96 12.18 4.65
C PRO A 174 -14.35 11.60 6.01
N ALA A 175 -14.33 10.27 6.15
CA ALA A 175 -14.71 9.61 7.39
C ALA A 175 -13.72 9.90 8.52
N ALA A 176 -12.41 9.91 8.25
CA ALA A 176 -11.37 10.30 9.20
C ALA A 176 -11.57 11.73 9.73
N ARG A 177 -12.00 12.67 8.88
CA ARG A 177 -12.33 14.05 9.29
C ARG A 177 -13.54 14.08 10.23
N SER A 178 -14.61 13.36 9.91
CA SER A 178 -15.82 13.30 10.74
C SER A 178 -15.57 12.74 12.15
N VAL A 179 -14.67 11.75 12.25
CA VAL A 179 -14.27 11.14 13.53
C VAL A 179 -13.54 12.13 14.44
N VAL A 180 -12.76 13.05 13.86
CA VAL A 180 -12.00 14.05 14.60
C VAL A 180 -12.86 15.25 15.01
N ASP A 181 -13.76 15.68 14.12
CA ASP A 181 -14.68 16.81 14.33
C ASP A 181 -15.84 16.50 15.28
N GLY A 182 -16.05 15.22 15.64
CA GLY A 182 -17.15 14.81 16.52
C GLY A 182 -18.54 14.97 15.91
N ARG A 183 -18.61 15.30 14.61
CA ARG A 183 -19.85 15.27 13.84
C ARG A 183 -20.12 13.82 13.47
N THR A 184 -20.86 13.12 14.32
CA THR A 184 -21.57 11.92 13.90
C THR A 184 -22.43 12.30 12.70
N VAL A 185 -22.05 11.80 11.52
CA VAL A 185 -22.95 11.76 10.37
C VAL A 185 -24.06 10.79 10.77
N ALA A 186 -25.18 11.35 11.19
CA ALA A 186 -26.45 10.65 11.35
C ALA A 186 -26.99 10.24 9.99
#